data_AF-A0A699Z796-F1
#
_entry.id   AF-A0A699Z796-F1
#
_cell.length_a   1.000
_cell.length_b   1.000
_cell.length_c   1.000
_cell.angle_alpha   90.00
_cell.angle_beta   90.00
_cell.angle_gamma   90.00
#
_symmetry.space_group_name_H-M   'P 1'
#
loop_
_entity.id
_entity.type
_entity.pdbx_description
1 polymer ?
#
loop_
_entity_poly.entity_id
_entity_poly.type
_entity_poly.pdbx_seq_one_letter_code
_entity_poly.pdbx_strand_id
1 'polypeptide(L)'
;MASHHNGDMYDWMIKGDPALEDIFRFDYQTQTISMRGRSGVSDGAHVMTGPVYICGAEPGDTLKIEILDMKPRKNPVTGRSYAANGIADWGWQKRIVGNRHVDSTFIYEIIMDADGYAMWAEPRLYFKWKDEAGKPLVKVPCWPTN
;
A
#
# COMPACT_ATOMS: atom_id res chain seq x y z
N MET A 1 -7.20 -4.01 6.30
CA MET A 1 -6.05 -4.33 5.43
C MET A 1 -4.96 -3.28 5.63
N ALA A 2 -3.70 -3.69 5.61
CA ALA A 2 -2.56 -2.80 5.42
C ALA A 2 -2.09 -2.92 3.96
N SER A 3 -2.36 -1.91 3.13
CA SER A 3 -1.76 -1.88 1.78
C SER A 3 -0.34 -1.35 1.90
N HIS A 4 0.60 -1.92 1.13
CA HIS A 4 1.97 -1.42 1.09
C HIS A 4 2.06 0.02 0.55
N HIS A 5 1.02 0.47 -0.17
CA HIS A 5 0.87 1.85 -0.61
C HIS A 5 0.33 2.82 0.47
N ASN A 6 0.06 2.38 1.70
CA ASN A 6 -0.44 3.29 2.74
C ASN A 6 0.53 4.47 3.01
N GLY A 7 1.82 4.29 2.73
CA GLY A 7 2.82 5.36 2.81
C GLY A 7 2.65 6.50 1.80
N ASP A 8 1.87 6.30 0.73
CA ASP A 8 1.63 7.30 -0.31
C ASP A 8 0.86 8.52 0.21
N MET A 9 0.09 8.36 1.29
CA MET A 9 -0.62 9.44 1.97
C MET A 9 -0.70 9.17 3.48
N TYR A 10 0.44 9.28 4.15
CA TYR A 10 0.60 8.98 5.59
C TYR A 10 -0.47 9.65 6.47
N ASP A 11 -0.71 10.95 6.28
CA ASP A 11 -1.66 11.71 7.11
C ASP A 11 -3.10 11.17 7.04
N TRP A 12 -3.50 10.53 5.94
CA TRP A 12 -4.86 10.01 5.75
C TRP A 12 -4.95 8.52 6.02
N MET A 13 -3.92 7.76 5.65
CA MET A 13 -3.96 6.29 5.65
C MET A 13 -3.32 5.66 6.89
N ILE A 14 -2.37 6.34 7.55
CA ILE A 14 -1.57 5.74 8.64
C ILE A 14 -1.70 6.53 9.94
N LYS A 15 -1.58 7.85 9.89
CA LYS A 15 -1.51 8.69 11.09
C LYS A 15 -2.70 8.47 12.01
N GLY A 16 -2.42 8.20 13.28
CA GLY A 16 -3.41 7.91 14.31
C GLY A 16 -3.97 6.49 14.28
N ASP A 17 -3.46 5.61 13.43
CA ASP A 17 -3.70 4.17 13.46
C ASP A 17 -2.47 3.45 14.06
N PRO A 18 -2.50 3.04 15.34
CA PRO A 18 -1.30 2.51 16.01
C PRO A 18 -0.70 1.28 15.35
N ALA A 19 -1.53 0.42 14.74
CA ALA A 19 -1.05 -0.79 14.09
C ALA A 19 -0.36 -0.48 12.75
N LEU A 20 -0.90 0.48 11.99
CA LEU A 20 -0.25 0.93 10.76
C LEU A 20 0.98 1.77 11.07
N GLU A 21 0.95 2.61 12.10
CA GLU A 21 2.12 3.38 12.54
C GLU A 21 3.29 2.46 12.91
N ASP A 22 3.03 1.36 13.62
CA ASP A 22 4.07 0.40 13.95
C ASP A 22 4.67 -0.30 12.70
N ILE A 23 3.81 -0.79 11.79
CA ILE A 23 4.25 -1.46 10.56
C ILE A 23 5.06 -0.50 9.67
N PHE A 24 4.60 0.75 9.53
CA PHE A 24 5.19 1.73 8.62
C PHE A 24 6.26 2.61 9.28
N ARG A 25 6.56 2.43 10.57
CA ARG A 25 7.57 3.22 11.28
C ARG A 25 8.92 3.14 10.57
N PHE A 26 9.37 4.29 10.10
CA PHE A 26 10.65 4.46 9.42
C PHE A 26 11.14 5.89 9.64
N ASP A 27 12.19 6.04 10.44
CA ASP A 27 12.89 7.30 10.72
C ASP A 27 14.42 7.10 10.63
N TYR A 28 15.20 8.11 11.02
CA TYR A 28 16.67 8.07 11.00
C TYR A 28 17.29 7.07 11.99
N GLN A 29 16.54 6.63 12.99
CA GLN A 29 17.02 5.77 14.06
C GLN A 29 16.53 4.34 13.89
N THR A 30 15.31 4.16 13.37
CA THR A 30 14.62 2.87 13.38
C THR A 30 13.76 2.66 12.14
N GLN A 31 13.69 1.40 11.73
CA GLN A 31 12.73 0.90 10.76
C GLN A 31 12.15 -0.39 11.34
N THR A 32 10.87 -0.39 11.76
CA THR A 32 10.28 -1.55 12.46
C THR A 32 10.33 -2.80 11.56
N ILE A 33 9.95 -2.67 10.29
CA ILE A 33 10.05 -3.74 9.29
C ILE A 33 11.15 -3.40 8.28
N SER A 34 12.35 -3.92 8.54
CA SER A 34 13.55 -3.73 7.70
C SER A 34 13.59 -4.64 6.48
N MET A 35 13.05 -5.86 6.58
CA MET A 35 12.98 -6.82 5.47
C MET A 35 11.74 -6.58 4.60
N ARG A 36 11.93 -5.92 3.46
CA ARG A 36 10.86 -5.69 2.46
C ARG A 36 11.21 -6.42 1.16
N GLY A 37 10.48 -7.47 0.83
CA GLY A 37 10.82 -8.40 -0.25
C GLY A 37 11.59 -9.62 0.23
N ARG A 38 11.80 -10.59 -0.68
CA ARG A 38 12.52 -11.84 -0.39
C ARG A 38 13.96 -11.60 0.08
N SER A 39 14.65 -10.62 -0.50
CA SER A 39 16.03 -10.26 -0.16
C SER A 39 16.15 -8.93 0.59
N GLY A 40 15.02 -8.29 0.92
CA GLY A 40 15.00 -7.01 1.64
C GLY A 40 15.19 -5.77 0.76
N VAL A 41 15.38 -5.94 -0.55
CA VAL A 41 15.55 -4.84 -1.52
C VAL A 41 14.32 -4.63 -2.42
N SER A 42 13.13 -4.89 -1.88
CA SER A 42 11.84 -4.71 -2.55
C SER A 42 11.58 -5.64 -3.74
N ASP A 43 12.18 -6.84 -3.75
CA ASP A 43 11.86 -7.96 -4.64
C ASP A 43 10.58 -8.70 -4.20
N GLY A 44 9.55 -7.92 -3.89
CA GLY A 44 8.25 -8.32 -3.32
C GLY A 44 7.72 -7.22 -2.40
N ALA A 45 6.63 -6.54 -2.76
CA ALA A 45 6.19 -5.33 -2.06
C ALA A 45 5.06 -5.54 -1.04
N HIS A 46 4.36 -6.68 -1.10
CA HIS A 46 3.12 -6.87 -0.34
C HIS A 46 3.39 -7.16 1.15
N VAL A 47 2.64 -6.47 2.01
CA VAL A 47 2.51 -6.84 3.42
C VAL A 47 1.62 -8.07 3.53
N MET A 48 2.15 -9.17 4.09
CA MET A 48 1.44 -10.44 4.23
C MET A 48 1.17 -10.72 5.70
N THR A 49 -0.09 -10.70 6.12
CA THR A 49 -0.47 -11.13 7.48
C THR A 49 -0.44 -12.65 7.57
N GLY A 50 0.34 -13.20 8.49
CA GLY A 50 0.54 -14.64 8.65
C GLY A 50 2.01 -14.98 8.94
N PRO A 51 2.46 -16.22 8.66
CA PRO A 51 1.66 -17.35 8.15
C PRO A 51 0.65 -17.89 9.18
N VAL A 52 -0.38 -18.60 8.71
CA VAL A 52 -1.32 -19.36 9.55
C VAL A 52 -1.02 -20.85 9.38
N TYR A 53 -0.70 -21.54 10.47
CA TYR A 53 -0.41 -22.97 10.48
C TYR A 53 -1.71 -23.80 10.56
N ILE A 54 -1.81 -24.85 9.76
CA ILE A 54 -2.96 -25.77 9.73
C ILE A 54 -2.51 -27.14 10.23
N CYS A 55 -3.05 -27.58 11.36
CA CYS A 55 -2.69 -28.87 11.96
C CYS A 55 -3.04 -30.04 11.03
N GLY A 56 -2.06 -30.91 10.78
CA GLY A 56 -2.23 -32.12 9.98
C GLY A 56 -2.23 -31.90 8.47
N ALA A 57 -2.02 -30.67 7.99
CA ALA A 57 -1.83 -30.44 6.56
C ALA A 57 -0.47 -30.98 6.09
N GLU A 58 -0.48 -31.81 5.05
CA GLU A 58 0.70 -32.44 4.46
C GLU A 58 0.96 -31.94 3.01
N PRO A 59 2.20 -32.02 2.49
CA PRO A 59 2.48 -31.70 1.10
C PRO A 59 1.63 -32.54 0.13
N GLY A 60 0.82 -31.88 -0.69
CA GLY A 60 -0.12 -32.53 -1.61
C GLY A 60 -1.60 -32.31 -1.24
N ASP A 61 -1.88 -31.88 -0.01
CA ASP A 61 -3.23 -31.54 0.43
C ASP A 61 -3.78 -30.29 -0.26
N THR A 62 -5.11 -30.18 -0.29
CA THR A 62 -5.83 -28.97 -0.72
C THR A 62 -6.39 -28.25 0.49
N LEU A 63 -6.08 -26.96 0.61
CA LEU A 63 -6.70 -26.08 1.59
C LEU A 63 -7.91 -25.37 0.98
N LYS A 64 -9.09 -25.55 1.58
CA LYS A 64 -10.27 -24.75 1.28
C LYS A 64 -10.25 -23.49 2.15
N ILE A 65 -10.23 -22.32 1.52
CA ILE A 65 -10.35 -21.03 2.20
C ILE A 65 -11.67 -20.39 1.76
N GLU A 66 -12.60 -20.24 2.69
CA GLU A 66 -13.84 -19.49 2.48
C GLU A 66 -13.67 -18.07 3.04
N ILE A 67 -13.83 -17.07 2.19
CA ILE A 67 -13.84 -15.67 2.60
C ILE A 67 -15.28 -15.33 2.99
N LEU A 68 -15.53 -15.26 4.30
CA LEU A 68 -16.89 -15.07 4.83
C LEU A 68 -17.34 -13.60 4.86
N ASP A 69 -16.40 -12.68 5.07
CA ASP A 69 -16.67 -11.24 5.17
C ASP A 69 -15.43 -10.43 4.76
N MET A 70 -15.64 -9.20 4.29
CA MET A 70 -14.56 -8.28 3.96
C MET A 70 -15.01 -6.82 4.04
N LYS A 71 -14.32 -6.04 4.88
CA LYS A 71 -14.58 -4.60 5.06
C LYS A 71 -13.31 -3.77 4.89
N PRO A 72 -13.38 -2.55 4.32
CA PRO A 72 -12.26 -1.62 4.30
C PRO A 72 -11.81 -1.26 5.72
N ARG A 73 -10.51 -1.02 5.89
CA ARG A 73 -9.98 -0.53 7.17
C ARG A 73 -10.20 0.97 7.25
N LYS A 74 -10.99 1.41 8.23
CA LYS A 74 -11.16 2.83 8.54
C LYS A 74 -9.95 3.32 9.35
N ASN A 75 -9.42 4.49 9.01
CA ASN A 75 -8.50 5.20 9.88
C ASN A 75 -9.27 5.60 11.15
N PRO A 76 -8.78 5.26 12.37
CA PRO A 76 -9.50 5.52 13.62
C PRO A 76 -9.76 7.00 13.90
N VAL A 77 -8.91 7.90 13.40
CA VAL A 77 -9.04 9.35 13.63
C VAL A 77 -10.02 9.99 12.67
N THR A 78 -9.96 9.64 11.38
CA THR A 78 -10.82 10.27 10.37
C THR A 78 -12.16 9.56 10.18
N GLY A 79 -12.26 8.30 10.61
CA GLY A 79 -13.41 7.44 10.36
C GLY A 79 -13.58 7.00 8.89
N ARG A 80 -12.63 7.37 8.02
CA ARG A 80 -12.68 7.14 6.57
C ARG A 80 -11.69 6.06 6.16
N SER A 81 -11.92 5.47 4.98
CA SER A 81 -10.99 4.54 4.35
C SER A 81 -10.51 5.12 3.04
N TYR A 82 -9.21 4.99 2.76
CA TYR A 82 -8.59 5.49 1.54
C TYR A 82 -7.84 4.37 0.82
N ALA A 83 -7.65 4.55 -0.48
CA ALA A 83 -6.86 3.66 -1.33
C ALA A 83 -5.93 4.47 -2.23
N ALA A 84 -4.85 3.83 -2.68
CA ALA A 84 -3.91 4.39 -3.63
C ALA A 84 -3.90 3.55 -4.90
N ASN A 85 -3.87 4.23 -6.05
CA ASN A 85 -3.67 3.61 -7.35
C ASN A 85 -2.42 4.21 -8.00
N GLY A 86 -1.38 3.39 -8.13
CA GLY A 86 -0.12 3.78 -8.78
C GLY A 86 -0.15 3.52 -10.28
N ILE A 87 0.09 4.55 -11.07
CA ILE A 87 0.61 4.42 -12.44
C ILE A 87 2.13 4.23 -12.29
N ALA A 88 2.55 2.99 -12.18
CA ALA A 88 3.93 2.63 -11.90
C ALA A 88 4.71 2.21 -13.15
N ASP A 89 6.04 2.23 -13.05
CA ASP A 89 6.97 1.86 -14.11
C ASP A 89 7.07 0.36 -14.38
N TRP A 90 6.37 -0.49 -13.62
CA TRP A 90 6.16 -1.91 -13.93
C TRP A 90 4.80 -2.21 -14.56
N GLY A 91 3.94 -1.20 -14.72
CA GLY A 91 2.61 -1.39 -15.31
C GLY A 91 2.65 -1.61 -16.82
N TRP A 92 1.66 -2.35 -17.35
CA TRP A 92 1.57 -2.64 -18.79
C TRP A 92 1.55 -1.37 -19.65
N GLN A 93 0.93 -0.30 -19.15
CA GLN A 93 0.83 1.00 -19.81
C GLN A 93 2.20 1.57 -20.20
N LYS A 94 3.30 1.21 -19.51
CA LYS A 94 4.67 1.64 -19.86
C LYS A 94 5.08 1.28 -21.29
N ARG A 95 4.44 0.26 -21.88
CA ARG A 95 4.73 -0.22 -23.24
C ARG A 95 4.09 0.63 -24.34
N ILE A 96 3.19 1.56 -23.98
CA ILE A 96 2.47 2.39 -24.95
C ILE A 96 3.43 3.46 -25.49
N VAL A 97 3.64 3.43 -26.81
CA VAL A 97 4.49 4.38 -27.54
C VAL A 97 3.83 5.77 -27.55
N GLY A 98 4.61 6.83 -27.31
CA GLY A 98 4.14 8.22 -27.34
C GLY A 98 3.45 8.71 -26.07
N ASN A 99 3.26 7.86 -25.05
CA ASN A 99 2.74 8.29 -23.77
C ASN A 99 3.85 8.98 -22.94
N ARG A 100 3.50 10.06 -22.25
CA ARG A 100 4.38 10.69 -21.25
C ARG A 100 4.29 9.86 -19.98
N HIS A 101 5.06 8.77 -19.92
CA HIS A 101 5.14 7.90 -18.75
C HIS A 101 5.69 8.69 -17.58
N VAL A 102 4.85 8.97 -16.59
CA VAL A 102 5.26 9.60 -15.34
C VAL A 102 4.69 8.77 -14.21
N ASP A 103 5.57 8.23 -13.38
CA ASP A 103 5.18 7.54 -12.15
C ASP A 103 4.29 8.46 -11.33
N SER A 104 3.05 8.04 -11.13
CA SER A 104 2.03 8.88 -10.49
C SER A 104 1.13 8.06 -9.59
N THR A 105 0.56 8.69 -8.58
CA THR A 105 -0.40 8.06 -7.67
C THR A 105 -1.69 8.88 -7.62
N PHE A 106 -2.82 8.18 -7.73
CA PHE A 106 -4.14 8.70 -7.39
C PHE A 106 -4.54 8.20 -6.00
N ILE A 107 -5.04 9.09 -5.16
CA ILE A 107 -5.62 8.74 -3.87
C ILE A 107 -7.13 8.79 -4.00
N TYR A 108 -7.78 7.70 -3.59
CA TYR A 108 -9.23 7.54 -3.57
C TYR A 108 -9.74 7.47 -2.15
N GLU A 109 -10.91 8.03 -1.87
CA GLU A 109 -11.71 7.71 -0.70
C GLU A 109 -12.66 6.57 -1.04
N ILE A 110 -12.78 5.58 -0.16
CA ILE A 110 -13.72 4.47 -0.31
C ILE A 110 -15.01 4.86 0.39
N ILE A 111 -16.09 5.01 -0.38
CA ILE A 111 -17.41 5.31 0.14
C ILE A 111 -18.09 4.00 0.53
N MET A 112 -18.61 3.95 1.76
CA MET A 112 -19.19 2.76 2.35
C MET A 112 -20.67 2.97 2.70
N ASP A 113 -21.43 1.89 2.76
CA ASP A 113 -22.77 1.88 3.32
C ASP A 113 -22.77 2.00 4.86
N ALA A 114 -23.96 1.95 5.46
CA ALA A 114 -24.13 2.04 6.91
C ALA A 114 -23.47 0.86 7.67
N ASP A 115 -23.38 -0.31 7.04
CA ASP A 115 -22.79 -1.52 7.61
C ASP A 115 -21.26 -1.58 7.42
N GLY A 116 -20.69 -0.61 6.70
CA GLY A 116 -19.26 -0.46 6.46
C GLY A 116 -18.73 -1.25 5.27
N TYR A 117 -19.59 -1.68 4.36
CA TYR A 117 -19.19 -2.31 3.10
C TYR A 117 -18.87 -1.26 2.04
N ALA A 118 -17.81 -1.51 1.26
CA ALA A 118 -17.43 -0.61 0.17
C ALA A 118 -18.48 -0.63 -0.94
N MET A 119 -18.89 0.56 -1.38
CA MET A 119 -19.87 0.75 -2.44
C MET A 119 -19.22 1.29 -3.72
N TRP A 120 -18.46 2.38 -3.60
CA TRP A 120 -17.67 2.97 -4.69
C TRP A 120 -16.44 3.71 -4.16
N ALA A 121 -15.64 4.25 -5.06
CA ALA A 121 -14.45 5.04 -4.74
C ALA A 121 -14.49 6.40 -5.43
N GLU A 122 -14.13 7.45 -4.71
CA GLU A 122 -14.07 8.82 -5.23
C GLU A 122 -12.62 9.31 -5.29
N PRO A 123 -12.14 9.84 -6.42
CA PRO A 123 -10.80 10.41 -6.50
C PRO A 123 -10.73 11.66 -5.62
N ARG A 124 -9.69 11.75 -4.79
CA ARG A 124 -9.45 12.89 -3.91
C ARG A 124 -8.28 13.74 -4.37
N LEU A 125 -7.19 13.11 -4.80
CA LEU A 125 -6.05 13.83 -5.36
C LEU A 125 -5.20 12.95 -6.27
N TYR A 126 -4.30 13.61 -6.98
CA TYR A 126 -3.32 13.03 -7.88
C TYR A 126 -1.98 13.72 -7.69
N PHE A 127 -0.90 12.96 -7.70
CA PHE A 127 0.45 13.52 -7.70
C PHE A 127 1.43 12.66 -8.51
N LYS A 128 2.50 13.31 -8.95
CA LYS A 128 3.64 12.67 -9.64
C LYS A 128 4.76 12.44 -8.64
N TRP A 129 5.51 11.36 -8.81
CA TRP A 129 6.67 11.05 -7.98
C TRP A 129 7.95 11.77 -8.41
N LYS A 130 8.01 12.19 -9.68
CA LYS A 130 9.18 12.85 -10.30
C LYS A 130 8.75 14.12 -11.04
N ASP A 131 9.63 15.11 -11.09
CA ASP A 131 9.44 16.32 -11.90
C ASP A 131 9.67 16.04 -13.39
N GLU A 132 9.57 17.07 -14.23
CA GLU A 132 9.77 16.93 -15.68
C GLU A 132 11.19 16.51 -16.07
N ALA A 133 12.18 16.78 -15.21
CA ALA A 133 13.57 16.37 -15.38
C ALA A 133 13.85 14.98 -14.79
N GLY A 134 12.83 14.30 -14.24
CA GLY A 134 12.95 12.97 -13.64
C GLY A 134 13.47 12.98 -12.20
N LYS A 135 13.64 14.14 -11.57
CA LYS A 135 14.10 14.26 -10.19
C LYS A 135 12.95 13.94 -9.23
N PRO A 136 13.19 13.16 -8.15
CA PRO A 136 12.15 12.86 -7.16
C PRO A 136 11.55 14.12 -6.53
N LEU A 137 10.22 14.22 -6.54
CA LEU A 137 9.44 15.30 -5.91
C LEU A 137 9.24 15.07 -4.41
N VAL A 138 9.23 13.80 -3.99
CA VAL A 138 9.17 13.40 -2.58
C VAL A 138 10.53 12.86 -2.19
N LYS A 139 11.14 13.46 -1.16
CA LYS A 139 12.34 12.93 -0.51
C LYS A 139 11.93 12.36 0.83
N VAL A 140 11.97 11.03 0.97
CA VAL A 140 11.92 10.43 2.31
C VAL A 140 13.29 10.60 2.98
N PRO A 141 13.32 10.95 4.28
CA PRO A 141 14.56 11.31 5.00
C PRO A 141 15.67 10.25 4.97
N CYS A 142 15.31 9.00 4.68
CA CYS A 142 16.14 7.80 4.81
C CYS A 142 16.23 6.97 3.52
N TRP A 143 15.86 7.52 2.35
CA TRP A 143 16.16 6.83 1.09
C TRP A 143 17.67 6.59 1.07
N PRO A 144 18.17 5.35 0.86
CA PRO A 144 19.57 5.15 0.55
C PRO A 144 19.79 5.81 -0.81
N THR A 145 20.08 7.11 -0.81
CA THR A 145 20.82 7.69 -1.91
C THR A 145 22.18 7.02 -1.86
N ASN A 146 22.51 6.31 -2.94
CA ASN A 146 23.84 5.78 -3.25
C ASN A 146 24.99 6.51 -2.56
#